data_AF-A0A1B2HS12-F1
#
_entry.id   AF-A0A1B2HS12-F1
#
_cell.length_a   1.000
_cell.length_b   1.000
_cell.length_c   1.000
_cell.angle_alpha   90.00
_cell.angle_beta   90.00
_cell.angle_gamma   90.00
#
_symmetry.space_group_name_H-M   'P 1'
#
loop_
_entity.id
_entity.type
_entity.pdbx_description
1 polymer ?
#
loop_
_entity_poly.entity_id
_entity_poly.type
_entity_poly.pdbx_seq_one_letter_code
_entity_poly.pdbx_strand_id
1 'polypeptide(L)' 'MDEGNLRTNPNLDASTIVRICRQWVDINCWIDGGPNGFGSNRWFKADHYGQIGYLSSGVVSHQPSVGPC' A
#
# COMPACT_ATOMS: atom_id res chain seq x y z
N MET A 1 -1.08 -0.95 -16.68
CA MET A 1 -0.28 0.23 -16.30
C MET A 1 0.09 0.01 -14.85
N ASP A 2 1.37 -0.06 -14.51
CA ASP A 2 1.84 -0.49 -13.19
C ASP A 2 1.96 0.74 -12.28
N GLU A 3 0.82 1.15 -11.74
CA GLU A 3 0.69 2.34 -10.92
C GLU A 3 0.00 2.01 -9.60
N GLY A 4 0.57 2.52 -8.51
CA GLY A 4 0.04 2.40 -7.17
C GLY A 4 -0.11 3.76 -6.49
N ASN A 5 -1.25 3.97 -5.82
CA ASN A 5 -1.47 5.16 -5.01
C ASN A 5 -1.08 4.86 -3.56
N LEU A 6 -0.08 5.57 -3.04
CA LEU A 6 0.25 5.60 -1.62
C LEU A 6 -0.75 6.50 -0.92
N ARG A 7 -1.50 5.96 0.04
CA ARG A 7 -2.62 6.66 0.68
C ARG A 7 -2.35 6.93 2.15
N THR A 8 -3.03 7.93 2.71
CA THR A 8 -2.92 8.29 4.13
C THR A 8 -3.45 7.19 5.05
N ASN A 9 -4.52 6.49 4.63
CA ASN A 9 -5.14 5.39 5.34
C ASN A 9 -5.30 4.17 4.42
N PRO A 10 -5.43 2.96 4.97
CA PRO A 10 -5.64 1.71 4.22
C PRO A 10 -7.09 1.60 3.69
N ASN A 11 -7.51 2.59 2.91
CA ASN A 11 -8.83 2.71 2.34
C ASN A 11 -8.74 3.26 0.90
N LEU A 12 -9.52 2.73 -0.03
CA LEU A 12 -9.66 3.23 -1.41
C LEU A 12 -10.20 4.68 -1.48
N ASP A 13 -10.94 5.12 -0.47
CA ASP A 13 -11.45 6.50 -0.40
C ASP A 13 -10.47 7.46 0.30
N ALA A 14 -9.35 6.96 0.84
CA ALA A 14 -8.37 7.79 1.52
C ALA A 14 -7.60 8.67 0.52
N SER A 15 -7.22 9.87 0.96
CA SER A 15 -6.40 10.79 0.17
C SER A 15 -5.10 10.13 -0.28
N THR A 16 -4.77 10.33 -1.56
CA THR A 16 -3.48 9.93 -2.12
C THR A 16 -2.40 10.90 -1.66
N ILE A 17 -1.35 10.38 -1.04
CA ILE A 17 -0.12 11.10 -0.71
C ILE A 17 0.72 11.24 -1.98
N VAL A 18 1.05 10.11 -2.61
CA VAL A 18 1.85 10.06 -3.83
C VAL A 18 1.34 8.97 -4.77
N ARG A 19 1.45 9.27 -6.06
CA ARG A 19 1.17 8.34 -7.15
C ARG A 19 2.50 7.76 -7.62
N ILE A 20 2.67 6.45 -7.47
CA ILE A 20 3.93 5.73 -7.72
C ILE A 20 3.78 4.93 -9.01
N CYS A 21 4.66 5.20 -9.98
CA CYS A 21 4.61 4.57 -11.31
C CYS A 21 5.91 3.83 -11.59
N ARG A 22 5.89 2.49 -11.63
CA ARG A 22 7.07 1.64 -11.90
C ARG A 22 8.31 2.01 -11.06
N GLN A 23 8.09 2.25 -9.78
CA GLN A 23 9.17 2.53 -8.83
C GLN A 23 9.15 1.54 -7.69
N TRP A 24 10.33 1.32 -7.12
CA TRP A 24 10.50 0.56 -5.89
C TRP A 24 10.00 1.37 -4.70
N VAL A 25 9.48 0.64 -3.71
CA VAL A 25 8.97 1.17 -2.45
C VAL A 25 9.44 0.25 -1.34
N ASP A 26 9.77 0.82 -0.19
CA ASP A 26 10.18 0.04 0.97
C ASP A 26 8.94 -0.31 1.77
N ILE A 27 8.60 -1.59 1.81
CA ILE A 27 7.44 -2.08 2.55
C ILE A 27 7.89 -2.51 3.94
N ASN A 28 7.25 -1.95 4.97
CA ASN A 28 7.60 -2.18 6.37
C ASN A 28 6.83 -3.34 6.98
N CYS A 29 5.50 -3.34 6.82
CA CYS A 29 4.60 -4.33 7.39
C CYS A 29 3.25 -4.32 6.65
N TRP A 30 2.39 -5.31 6.89
CA TRP A 30 1.06 -5.40 6.29
C TRP A 30 -0.06 -5.37 7.32
N ILE A 31 -1.25 -4.96 6.90
CA ILE A 31 -2.48 -5.05 7.70
C ILE A 31 -3.60 -5.64 6.85
N ASP A 32 -4.47 -6.42 7.48
CA ASP A 32 -5.68 -6.93 6.85
C ASP A 32 -6.76 -5.83 6.84
N GLY A 33 -7.30 -5.53 5.65
CA GLY A 33 -8.53 -4.77 5.36
C GLY A 33 -8.93 -3.58 6.25
N GLY A 34 -8.90 -2.36 5.69
CA GLY A 34 -9.67 -1.22 6.20
C GLY A 34 -11.19 -1.31 5.94
N PRO A 35 -11.99 -0.27 6.26
CA PRO A 35 -13.47 -0.31 6.26
C PRO A 35 -14.15 -0.62 4.91
N ASN A 36 -13.43 -0.52 3.78
CA ASN A 36 -13.88 -0.94 2.46
C ASN A 36 -13.32 -2.32 2.05
N GLY A 37 -12.99 -3.14 3.05
CA GLY A 37 -12.47 -4.49 2.91
C GLY A 37 -13.50 -5.43 2.31
N PHE A 38 -13.46 -5.57 0.99
CA PHE A 38 -13.98 -6.76 0.34
C PHE A 38 -12.81 -7.68 -0.02
N GLY A 39 -12.75 -8.81 0.69
CA GLY A 39 -12.03 -10.04 0.31
C GLY A 39 -10.52 -9.90 0.11
N SER A 40 -9.73 -10.47 1.04
CA SER A 40 -8.32 -10.86 0.82
C SER A 40 -7.30 -9.75 0.50
N ASN A 41 -7.72 -8.49 0.37
CA ASN A 41 -6.83 -7.39 0.00
C ASN A 41 -6.12 -6.82 1.24
N ARG A 42 -4.84 -7.17 1.38
CA ARG A 42 -3.94 -6.60 2.38
C ARG A 42 -3.54 -5.18 1.98
N TRP A 43 -3.25 -4.37 2.97
CA TRP A 43 -2.60 -3.08 2.77
C TRP A 43 -1.17 -3.13 3.30
N PHE A 44 -0.24 -2.60 2.52
CA PHE A 44 1.17 -2.55 2.86
C PHE A 44 1.53 -1.15 3.32
N LYS A 45 2.06 -1.03 4.54
CA LYS A 45 2.65 0.22 4.99
C LYS A 45 4.00 0.39 4.31
N ALA A 46 4.10 1.40 3.44
CA ALA A 46 5.27 1.63 2.61
C ALA A 46 5.87 3.02 2.87
N ASP A 47 7.19 3.11 2.73
CA ASP A 47 7.95 4.35 2.64
C ASP A 47 8.38 4.56 1.19
N HIS A 48 8.08 5.73 0.66
CA HIS A 48 8.57 6.18 -0.64
C HIS A 48 9.24 7.54 -0.47
N TYR A 49 10.58 7.55 -0.48
CA TYR A 49 11.40 8.76 -0.32
C TYR A 49 11.04 9.61 0.92
N GLY A 50 10.76 8.97 2.06
CA GLY A 50 10.37 9.62 3.32
C GLY A 50 8.88 9.89 3.45
N GLN A 51 8.07 9.53 2.44
CA GLN A 51 6.62 9.61 2.50
C GLN A 51 6.06 8.25 2.93
N ILE A 52 5.48 8.21 4.13
CA ILE A 52 4.95 6.98 4.71
C ILE A 52 3.44 6.93 4.48
N GLY A 53 2.95 5.82 3.93
CA GLY A 53 1.52 5.60 3.73
C GLY A 53 1.18 4.14 3.46
N TYR A 54 0.02 3.91 2.86
CA TYR A 54 -0.52 2.58 2.61
C TYR A 54 -0.72 2.32 1.12
N LEU A 55 -0.20 1.19 0.64
CA LEU A 55 -0.41 0.66 -0.71
C LEU A 55 -1.35 -0.54 -0.67
N SER A 56 -2.24 -0.63 -1.65
CA SER A 56 -3.09 -1.81 -1.82
C SER A 56 -2.26 -2.99 -2.34
N SER A 57 -2.53 -4.20 -1.87
CA SER A 57 -1.87 -5.41 -2.37
C SER A 57 -2.03 -5.62 -3.87
N GLY A 58 -3.09 -5.09 -4.49
CA GLY A 58 -3.33 -5.22 -5.93
C GLY A 58 -2.35 -4.45 -6.82
N VAL A 59 -1.58 -3.51 -6.26
CA VAL A 59 -0.61 -2.70 -7.02
C VAL A 59 0.85 -3.11 -6.75
N VAL A 60 1.06 -4.06 -5.83
CA VAL A 60 2.39 -4.57 -5.48
C VAL A 60 2.65 -5.83 -6.30
N SER A 61 3.65 -5.77 -7.19
CA SER A 61 3.98 -6.88 -8.10
C SER A 61 4.64 -8.08 -7.41
N HIS A 62 5.27 -7.87 -6.25
CA HIS A 62 5.89 -8.94 -5.46
C HIS A 62 5.64 -8.70 -3.98
N GLN A 63 4.98 -9.65 -3.31
CA GLN A 63 4.71 -9.52 -1.88
C GLN A 63 6.01 -9.69 -1.10
N PRO A 64 6.40 -8.69 -0.29
CA PRO A 64 7.61 -8.79 0.53
C PRO A 64 7.36 -9.74 1.72
N SER A 65 8.42 -10.39 2.19
CA SER A 65 8.40 -11.21 3.40
C SER A 65 8.42 -10.31 4.64
N VAL A 66 7.29 -9.65 4.91
CA VAL A 66 7.10 -8.78 6.08
C VAL A 66 5.98 -9.31 6.96
N GLY A 67 6.08 -9.01 8.26
CA GLY A 67 5.07 -9.37 9.25
C GLY A 67 3.88 -8.40 9.27
N PRO A 68 2.86 -8.72 10.07
CA PRO A 68 1.79 -7.78 10.36
C PRO A 68 2.33 -6.53 11.07
N CYS A 69 1.71 -5.38 10.81
CA CYS A 69 1.73 -4.26 11.75
C CYS A 69 0.75 -4.58 12.90
#